data_AF-A0A7G1IT76-F1
#
_entry.id   AF-A0A7G1IT76-F1
#
_cell.length_a   1.000
_cell.length_b   1.000
_cell.length_c   1.000
_cell.angle_alpha   90.00
_cell.angle_beta   90.00
_cell.angle_gamma   90.00
#
_symmetry.space_group_name_H-M   'P 1'
#
loop_
_entity.id
_entity.type
_entity.pdbx_description
1 polymer ?
#
loop_
_entity_poly.entity_id
_entity_poly.type
_entity_poly.pdbx_seq_one_letter_code
_entity_poly.pdbx_strand_id
1 'polypeptide(L)'
;MVYSADYAQQSYENNRKRSVKKSRLNKEMKEKILHYHNQKFSSEMMVKAKGVNVGVSTIYYWIQKLGLSKQDLLYPRKGKAVKKQASINFKPAGQSIEQRPEAINLRLENGYYEIDTVLLTRAKNYCLLVLTVGDYPIDSK
;
A
#
# COMPACT_ATOMS: atom_id res chain seq x y z
N MET A 1 -1.37 -11.14 36.23
CA MET A 1 -0.95 -11.87 35.00
C MET A 1 -0.02 -10.95 34.23
N VAL A 2 1.22 -11.39 33.99
CA VAL A 2 2.22 -10.64 33.23
C VAL A 2 1.88 -10.74 31.74
N TYR A 3 1.81 -9.62 31.04
CA TYR A 3 1.59 -9.58 29.59
C TYR A 3 2.85 -10.10 28.86
N SER A 4 2.67 -11.03 27.92
CA SER A 4 3.74 -11.54 27.06
C SER A 4 3.42 -11.19 25.60
N ALA A 5 4.32 -10.43 24.98
CA ALA A 5 4.18 -10.01 23.58
C ALA A 5 4.21 -11.21 22.62
N ASP A 6 5.07 -12.20 22.88
CA ASP A 6 5.21 -13.40 22.05
C ASP A 6 3.92 -14.22 22.04
N TYR A 7 3.27 -14.35 23.20
CA TYR A 7 1.99 -15.03 23.32
C TYR A 7 0.88 -14.30 22.54
N ALA A 8 0.82 -12.97 22.66
CA ALA A 8 -0.15 -12.15 21.92
C ALA A 8 0.06 -12.27 20.40
N GLN A 9 1.31 -12.27 19.95
CA GLN A 9 1.68 -12.44 18.54
C GLN A 9 1.30 -13.83 18.02
N GLN A 10 1.62 -14.89 18.76
CA GLN A 10 1.27 -16.26 18.37
C GLN A 10 -0.26 -16.46 18.28
N SER A 11 -1.00 -15.90 19.24
CA SER A 11 -2.47 -15.90 19.24
C SER A 11 -3.01 -15.18 18.00
N TYR A 12 -2.48 -13.99 17.69
CA TYR A 12 -2.84 -13.25 16.49
C TYR A 12 -2.57 -14.05 15.21
N GLU A 13 -1.40 -14.65 15.06
CA GLU A 13 -1.05 -15.45 13.88
C GLU A 13 -1.97 -16.67 13.70
N ASN A 14 -2.28 -17.36 14.79
CA ASN A 14 -3.20 -18.49 14.78
C ASN A 14 -4.63 -18.09 14.37
N ASN A 15 -5.11 -16.96 14.89
CA ASN A 15 -6.42 -16.41 14.53
C ASN A 15 -6.42 -15.89 13.08
N ARG A 16 -5.33 -15.28 12.63
CA ARG A 16 -5.16 -14.78 11.27
C ARG A 16 -5.21 -15.90 10.23
N LYS A 17 -4.59 -17.05 10.51
CA LYS A 17 -4.68 -18.26 9.67
C LYS A 17 -6.12 -18.75 9.49
N ARG A 18 -6.96 -18.61 10.52
CA ARG A 18 -8.37 -19.03 10.51
C ARG A 18 -9.33 -17.98 9.94
N SER A 19 -8.93 -16.71 9.95
CA SER A 19 -9.73 -15.59 9.46
C SER A 19 -9.95 -15.59 7.94
N VAL A 20 -9.06 -16.23 7.18
CA VAL A 20 -9.16 -16.27 5.71
C VAL A 20 -10.13 -17.36 5.25
N LYS A 21 -11.05 -17.00 4.35
CA LYS A 21 -12.01 -17.94 3.76
C LYS A 21 -11.30 -19.09 3.04
N LYS A 22 -11.70 -20.33 3.35
CA LYS A 22 -11.21 -21.52 2.64
C LYS A 22 -11.59 -21.45 1.16
N SER A 23 -10.71 -21.96 0.30
CA SER A 23 -10.96 -22.02 -1.14
C SER A 23 -12.16 -22.92 -1.43
N ARG A 24 -13.06 -22.51 -2.34
CA ARG A 24 -14.16 -23.36 -2.86
C ARG A 24 -13.70 -24.32 -3.97
N LEU A 25 -12.39 -24.56 -4.10
CA LEU A 25 -11.82 -25.38 -5.16
C LEU A 25 -11.95 -26.86 -4.76
N ASN A 26 -12.87 -27.58 -5.41
CA ASN A 26 -13.00 -29.02 -5.26
C ASN A 26 -11.89 -29.77 -6.05
N LYS A 27 -11.60 -31.01 -5.63
CA LYS A 27 -10.57 -31.85 -6.28
C LYS A 27 -10.85 -32.06 -7.78
N GLU A 28 -12.09 -32.40 -8.13
CA GLU A 28 -12.53 -32.59 -9.51
C GLU A 28 -12.35 -31.31 -10.36
N MET A 29 -12.70 -30.15 -9.82
CA MET A 29 -12.56 -28.87 -10.52
C MET A 29 -11.09 -28.52 -10.76
N LYS A 30 -10.23 -28.84 -9.79
CA LYS A 30 -8.77 -28.66 -9.91
C LYS A 30 -8.22 -29.52 -11.05
N GLU A 31 -8.62 -30.78 -11.13
CA GLU A 31 -8.20 -31.71 -12.18
C GLU A 31 -8.65 -31.23 -13.57
N LYS A 32 -9.90 -30.77 -13.71
CA LYS A 32 -10.41 -30.18 -14.97
C LYS A 32 -9.63 -28.93 -15.37
N ILE A 33 -9.36 -28.02 -14.44
CA ILE A 33 -8.59 -26.80 -14.72
C ILE A 33 -7.16 -27.15 -15.17
N LEU A 34 -6.53 -28.14 -14.55
CA LEU A 34 -5.20 -28.60 -14.94
C LEU A 34 -5.20 -29.23 -16.33
N HIS A 35 -6.20 -30.07 -16.64
CA HIS A 35 -6.37 -30.68 -17.96
C HIS A 35 -6.52 -29.61 -19.05
N TYR A 36 -7.40 -28.62 -18.85
CA TYR A 36 -7.61 -27.54 -19.81
C TYR A 36 -6.40 -26.60 -19.91
N HIS A 37 -5.65 -26.39 -18.83
CA HIS A 37 -4.41 -25.59 -18.86
C HIS A 37 -3.34 -26.25 -19.72
N ASN A 38 -3.17 -27.57 -19.61
CA ASN A 38 -2.26 -28.35 -20.47
C ASN A 38 -2.67 -28.30 -21.95
N GLN A 39 -3.98 -28.25 -22.24
CA GLN A 39 -4.52 -28.07 -23.59
C GLN A 39 -4.47 -26.62 -24.09
N LYS A 40 -3.89 -25.69 -23.32
CA LYS A 40 -3.79 -24.26 -23.63
C LYS A 40 -5.16 -23.57 -23.81
N PHE A 41 -6.21 -24.02 -23.14
CA PHE A 41 -7.52 -23.36 -23.21
C PHE A 41 -7.50 -21.97 -22.55
N SER A 42 -8.29 -21.03 -23.08
CA SER A 42 -8.57 -19.76 -22.40
C SER A 42 -9.52 -19.97 -21.22
N SER A 43 -9.41 -19.12 -20.20
CA SER A 43 -10.35 -19.12 -19.06
C SER A 43 -11.82 -18.98 -19.49
N GLU A 44 -12.12 -18.26 -20.57
CA GLU A 44 -13.49 -18.16 -21.12
C GLU A 44 -13.98 -19.48 -21.73
N MET A 45 -13.08 -20.20 -22.39
CA MET A 45 -13.37 -21.52 -22.96
C MET A 45 -13.59 -22.55 -21.86
N MET A 46 -12.81 -22.48 -20.77
CA MET A 46 -12.99 -23.36 -19.61
C MET A 46 -14.37 -23.20 -18.97
N VAL A 47 -14.90 -21.97 -18.89
CA VAL A 47 -16.27 -21.73 -18.38
C VAL A 47 -17.33 -22.28 -19.33
N LYS A 48 -17.13 -22.14 -20.64
CA LYS A 48 -18.05 -22.67 -21.65
C LYS A 48 -18.01 -24.20 -21.74
N ALA A 49 -16.88 -24.82 -21.37
CA ALA A 49 -16.75 -26.26 -21.35
C ALA A 49 -17.67 -26.87 -20.26
N LYS A 50 -18.44 -27.90 -20.64
CA LYS A 50 -19.30 -28.64 -19.69
C LYS A 50 -18.41 -29.22 -18.58
N GLY A 51 -18.48 -28.66 -17.37
CA GLY A 51 -17.76 -29.20 -16.21
C GLY A 51 -17.17 -28.18 -15.25
N VAL A 52 -17.10 -26.89 -15.60
CA VAL A 52 -16.61 -25.82 -14.70
C VAL A 52 -17.64 -24.68 -14.64
N ASN A 53 -18.66 -24.83 -13.77
CA ASN A 53 -19.67 -23.78 -13.55
C ASN A 53 -19.15 -22.69 -12.60
N VAL A 54 -18.16 -21.92 -13.03
CA VAL A 54 -17.56 -20.84 -12.24
C VAL A 54 -17.33 -19.63 -13.12
N GLY A 55 -17.43 -18.41 -12.56
CA GLY A 55 -17.07 -17.21 -13.30
C GLY A 55 -15.60 -17.20 -13.75
N VAL A 56 -15.33 -16.64 -14.93
CA VAL A 56 -14.00 -16.53 -15.56
C VAL A 56 -12.94 -15.96 -14.61
N SER A 57 -13.31 -14.93 -13.83
CA SER A 57 -12.44 -14.30 -12.84
C SER A 57 -11.95 -15.25 -11.74
N THR A 58 -12.78 -16.23 -11.36
CA THR A 58 -12.46 -17.18 -10.30
C THR A 58 -11.51 -18.26 -10.81
N ILE A 59 -11.69 -18.72 -12.06
CA ILE A 59 -10.74 -19.61 -12.73
C ILE A 59 -9.36 -18.92 -12.79
N TYR A 60 -9.33 -17.65 -13.21
CA TYR A 60 -8.10 -16.88 -13.27
C TYR A 60 -7.43 -16.72 -11.89
N TYR A 61 -8.22 -16.50 -10.83
CA TYR A 61 -7.72 -16.46 -9.45
C TYR A 61 -7.13 -17.81 -9.01
N TRP A 62 -7.78 -18.93 -9.36
CA TRP A 62 -7.28 -20.27 -9.03
C TRP A 62 -6.02 -20.65 -9.80
N ILE A 63 -5.90 -20.30 -11.08
CA ILE A 63 -4.67 -20.50 -11.86
C ILE A 63 -3.49 -19.82 -11.16
N GLN A 64 -3.67 -18.56 -10.73
CA GLN A 64 -2.64 -17.84 -9.97
C GLN A 64 -2.32 -18.52 -8.63
N LYS A 65 -3.34 -18.98 -7.89
CA LYS A 65 -3.16 -19.64 -6.58
C LYS A 65 -2.52 -21.03 -6.69
N LEU A 66 -2.72 -21.71 -7.81
CA LEU A 66 -2.14 -23.02 -8.11
C LEU A 66 -0.70 -22.93 -8.64
N GLY A 67 -0.16 -21.72 -8.82
CA GLY A 67 1.19 -21.52 -9.38
C GLY A 67 1.28 -21.80 -10.88
N LEU A 68 0.14 -21.92 -11.57
CA LEU A 68 0.11 -22.11 -13.01
C LEU A 68 0.49 -20.80 -13.71
N SER A 69 1.36 -20.87 -14.72
CA SER A 69 1.77 -19.68 -15.45
C SER A 69 0.58 -19.08 -16.21
N LYS A 70 0.40 -17.77 -16.04
CA LYS A 70 -0.59 -17.00 -16.80
C LYS A 70 -0.22 -16.90 -18.27
N GLN A 71 1.07 -17.01 -18.60
CA GLN A 71 1.58 -16.89 -19.97
C GLN A 71 1.25 -18.13 -20.80
N ASP A 72 1.01 -19.26 -20.15
CA ASP A 72 0.60 -20.51 -20.79
C ASP A 72 -0.87 -20.53 -21.23
N LEU A 73 -1.67 -19.54 -20.82
CA LEU A 73 -3.03 -19.38 -21.30
C LEU A 73 -3.00 -18.83 -22.73
N LEU A 74 -3.89 -19.32 -23.60
CA LEU A 74 -4.06 -18.76 -24.96
C LEU A 74 -4.28 -17.24 -24.96
N TYR A 75 -5.02 -16.73 -23.97
CA TYR A 75 -5.25 -15.30 -23.79
C TYR A 75 -4.94 -14.87 -22.34
N PRO A 76 -3.70 -14.50 -22.04
CA PRO A 76 -3.32 -13.99 -20.73
C PRO A 76 -3.98 -12.63 -20.48
N ARG A 77 -4.75 -12.52 -19.39
CA ARG A 77 -5.29 -11.21 -18.98
C ARG A 77 -4.14 -10.26 -18.64
N LYS A 78 -4.11 -9.09 -19.29
CA LYS A 78 -3.13 -8.04 -18.98
C LYS A 78 -3.24 -7.65 -17.51
N GLY A 79 -2.11 -7.69 -16.80
CA GLY A 79 -2.02 -7.23 -15.43
C GLY A 79 -2.32 -5.74 -15.33
N LYS A 80 -2.73 -5.28 -14.15
CA LYS A 80 -2.73 -3.84 -13.87
C LYS A 80 -1.28 -3.35 -13.90
N ALA A 81 -1.04 -2.19 -14.51
CA ALA A 81 0.26 -1.54 -14.42
C ALA A 81 0.63 -1.37 -12.94
N VAL A 82 1.86 -1.74 -12.58
CA VAL A 82 2.38 -1.47 -11.24
C VAL A 82 2.40 0.04 -11.06
N LYS A 83 1.84 0.53 -9.95
CA LYS A 83 1.90 1.96 -9.63
C LYS A 83 3.38 2.34 -9.52
N LYS A 84 3.79 3.38 -10.24
CA LYS A 84 5.16 3.92 -10.14
C LYS A 84 5.39 4.30 -8.67
N GLN A 85 6.41 3.69 -8.06
CA GLN A 85 6.90 4.13 -6.76
C GLN A 85 7.56 5.51 -6.94
N ALA A 86 7.63 6.28 -5.85
CA ALA A 86 8.42 7.51 -5.86
C ALA A 86 9.85 7.17 -6.32
N SER A 87 10.39 7.99 -7.22
CA SER A 87 11.75 7.83 -7.70
C SER A 87 12.72 7.83 -6.51
N ILE A 88 13.82 7.08 -6.63
CA ILE A 88 14.95 7.18 -5.68
C ILE A 88 15.46 8.63 -5.60
N ASN A 89 15.31 9.39 -6.70
CA ASN A 89 15.66 10.81 -6.78
C ASN A 89 14.56 11.74 -6.23
N PHE A 90 13.54 11.21 -5.56
CA PHE A 90 12.58 12.04 -4.85
C PHE A 90 13.31 12.71 -3.68
N LYS A 91 13.53 14.02 -3.79
CA LYS A 91 14.17 14.78 -2.72
C LYS A 91 13.32 14.63 -1.46
N PRO A 92 13.88 14.17 -0.33
CA PRO A 92 13.14 14.17 0.92
C PRO A 92 12.75 15.61 1.28
N ALA A 93 11.67 15.75 2.04
CA ALA A 93 11.36 17.03 2.68
C ALA A 93 12.57 17.48 3.51
N GLY A 94 12.69 18.79 3.75
CA GLY A 94 13.80 19.37 4.53
C GLY A 94 13.98 18.71 5.91
N GLN A 95 15.06 19.06 6.60
CA GLN A 95 15.33 18.52 7.95
C GLN A 95 14.16 18.80 8.92
N SER A 96 13.95 17.88 9.86
CA SER A 96 12.92 18.04 10.90
C SER A 96 13.21 19.28 11.73
N ILE A 97 12.15 19.97 12.17
CA ILE A 97 12.26 21.14 13.05
C ILE A 97 12.96 20.80 14.38
N GLU A 98 12.91 19.55 14.80
CA GLU A 98 13.58 19.05 16.01
C GLU A 98 15.11 19.00 15.88
N GLN A 99 15.65 19.00 14.66
CA GLN A 99 17.11 19.02 14.41
C GLN A 99 17.69 20.45 14.39
N ARG A 100 16.87 21.46 14.66
CA ARG A 100 17.29 22.86 14.72
C ARG A 100 18.24 23.08 15.91
N PRO A 101 19.35 23.83 15.74
CA PRO A 101 20.19 24.19 16.87
C PRO A 101 19.44 25.07 17.86
N GLU A 102 19.61 24.79 19.15
CA GLU A 102 18.91 25.49 20.25
C GLU A 102 19.15 27.00 20.24
N ALA A 103 20.32 27.45 19.74
CA ALA A 103 20.66 28.87 19.58
C ALA A 103 19.60 29.65 18.78
N ILE A 104 18.92 28.98 17.84
CA ILE A 104 17.89 29.61 17.03
C ILE A 104 16.56 29.73 17.81
N ASN A 105 16.30 28.85 18.80
CA ASN A 105 15.17 29.02 19.72
C ASN A 105 15.38 30.23 20.66
N LEU A 106 16.64 30.61 20.91
CA LEU A 106 17.00 31.78 21.72
C LEU A 106 16.78 33.12 21.00
N ARG A 107 16.56 33.11 19.67
CA ARG A 107 16.22 34.30 18.85
C ARG A 107 17.19 35.48 19.03
N LEU A 108 18.47 35.21 19.26
CA LEU A 108 19.49 36.22 19.54
C LEU A 108 20.08 36.88 18.27
N GLU A 109 19.99 36.24 17.10
CA GLU A 109 20.52 36.76 15.84
C GLU A 109 19.41 37.15 14.86
N ASN A 110 19.60 38.27 14.19
CA ASN A 110 18.71 38.77 13.14
C ASN A 110 18.96 37.97 11.85
N GLY A 111 17.92 37.36 11.27
CA GLY A 111 18.04 36.65 9.98
C GLY A 111 17.28 35.32 9.85
N TYR A 112 16.58 34.88 10.89
CA TYR A 112 15.78 33.65 10.83
C TYR A 112 14.35 33.96 10.42
N TYR A 113 14.07 33.85 9.11
CA TYR A 113 12.73 33.93 8.56
C TYR A 113 12.09 32.55 8.54
N GLU A 114 10.86 32.44 9.04
CA GLU A 114 10.08 31.20 8.99
C GLU A 114 8.89 31.38 8.04
N ILE A 115 8.67 30.37 7.19
CA ILE A 115 7.52 30.31 6.29
C ILE A 115 6.60 29.21 6.80
N ASP A 116 5.46 29.60 7.32
CA ASP A 116 4.42 28.71 7.79
C ASP A 116 3.28 28.61 6.78
N THR A 117 2.55 27.49 6.86
CA THR A 117 1.26 27.35 6.18
C THR A 117 0.16 27.23 7.21
N VAL A 118 -0.78 28.17 7.20
CA VAL A 118 -1.96 28.14 8.07
C VAL A 118 -3.20 27.77 7.27
N LEU A 119 -3.96 26.80 7.78
CA LEU A 119 -5.23 26.42 7.16
C LEU A 119 -6.29 27.48 7.47
N LEU A 120 -6.84 28.10 6.44
CA LEU A 120 -7.80 29.19 6.60
C LEU A 120 -9.11 28.71 7.24
N THR A 121 -9.63 27.56 6.80
CA THR A 121 -10.83 26.90 7.35
C THR A 121 -10.79 25.39 7.09
N ARG A 122 -11.28 24.57 8.04
CA ARG A 122 -11.32 23.09 7.92
C ARG A 122 -12.14 22.57 6.72
N ALA A 123 -13.08 23.38 6.21
CA ALA A 123 -13.98 22.97 5.12
C ALA A 123 -13.40 23.24 3.72
N LYS A 124 -12.56 24.27 3.56
CA LYS A 124 -12.14 24.75 2.23
C LYS A 124 -10.70 24.36 1.85
N ASN A 125 -9.90 23.82 2.78
CA ASN A 125 -8.52 23.35 2.56
C ASN A 125 -7.59 24.35 1.85
N TYR A 126 -7.90 25.64 1.86
CA TYR A 126 -6.99 26.68 1.38
C TYR A 126 -5.95 26.95 2.46
N CYS A 127 -4.66 26.80 2.12
CA CYS A 127 -3.54 27.20 2.96
C CYS A 127 -3.12 28.62 2.61
N LEU A 128 -2.93 29.45 3.63
CA LEU A 128 -2.26 30.74 3.51
C LEU A 128 -0.78 30.56 3.86
N LEU A 129 0.10 31.10 3.01
CA LEU A 129 1.52 31.21 3.32
C LEU A 129 1.73 32.44 4.20
N VAL A 130 2.32 32.24 5.38
CA VAL A 130 2.62 33.28 6.34
C VAL A 130 4.13 33.33 6.52
N LEU A 131 4.71 34.52 6.39
CA LEU A 131 6.11 34.76 6.69
C LEU A 131 6.18 35.45 8.05
N THR A 132 6.80 34.80 9.02
CA THR A 132 7.00 35.36 10.36
C THR A 132 8.44 35.85 10.49
N VAL A 133 8.58 37.13 10.83
CA VAL A 133 9.85 37.73 11.23
C VAL A 133 9.86 37.75 12.76
N GLY A 134 10.88 37.17 13.38
CA GLY A 134 11.06 37.26 14.83
C GLY A 134 11.65 38.62 15.21
N ASP A 135 10.83 39.66 15.33
CA ASP A 135 11.25 40.97 15.84
C ASP A 135 10.94 41.08 17.34
N TYR A 136 11.95 41.22 18.20
CA TYR A 136 11.81 41.69 19.58
C TYR A 136 12.97 42.64 19.94
N PRO A 137 12.75 43.60 20.85
CA PRO A 137 13.46 44.87 20.85
C PRO A 137 14.95 44.72 21.16
N ILE A 138 15.72 45.56 20.48
CA ILE A 138 17.14 45.80 20.73
C ILE A 138 17.24 46.52 22.08
N ASP A 139 17.51 45.78 23.15
CA ASP A 139 17.98 46.42 24.38
C ASP A 139 19.49 46.69 24.23
N SER A 140 19.79 47.97 24.04
CA SER A 140 21.12 48.55 24.07
C SER A 140 21.86 48.25 25.37
N LYS A 141 23.05 47.66 25.27
CA LYS A 141 24.23 47.99 26.09
C LYS A 141 25.51 47.44 25.47
#